data_AF-A0AA41FJ56-F1
#
_entry.id   AF-A0AA41FJ56-F1
#
_cell.length_a   1.000
_cell.length_b   1.000
_cell.length_c   1.000
_cell.angle_alpha   90.00
_cell.angle_beta   90.00
_cell.angle_gamma   90.00
#
_symmetry.space_group_name_H-M   'P 1'
#
loop_
_entity.id
_entity.type
_entity.pdbx_description
1 polymer ?
#
loop_
_entity_poly.entity_id
_entity_poly.type
_entity_poly.pdbx_seq_one_letter_code
_entity_poly.pdbx_strand_id
1 'polypeptide(L)'
;ICHDGRELRHIRTESKEQDGYTQTVEVYGCADCSGCEHKSKCLYKYNAEKNPDRNKVMKINERWEELREESHTNIQSEEGILKRQTRSIQTEGHFGDIKENENFRRFNYRSEEKV
;
A
#
# COMPACT_ATOMS: atom_id res chain seq x y z
N ILE A 1 1.35 -19.08 -6.85
CA ILE A 1 0.05 -19.72 -7.18
C ILE A 1 -1.08 -18.73 -6.91
N CYS A 2 -2.13 -18.70 -7.73
CA CYS A 2 -3.31 -17.85 -7.51
C CYS A 2 -4.29 -18.45 -6.48
N HIS A 3 -5.38 -17.76 -6.15
CA HIS A 3 -6.33 -18.27 -5.16
C HIS A 3 -7.07 -19.54 -5.64
N ASP A 4 -7.25 -19.68 -6.94
CA ASP A 4 -7.85 -20.84 -7.62
C ASP A 4 -6.84 -21.97 -7.90
N GLY A 5 -5.66 -21.94 -7.28
CA GLY A 5 -4.63 -22.98 -7.46
C GLY A 5 -3.85 -22.92 -8.78
N ARG A 6 -4.15 -21.99 -9.69
CA ARG A 6 -3.44 -21.86 -10.98
C ARG A 6 -2.07 -21.19 -10.82
N GLU A 7 -1.09 -21.63 -11.61
CA GLU A 7 0.26 -21.07 -11.62
C GLU A 7 0.29 -19.65 -12.22
N LEU A 8 1.11 -18.78 -11.63
CA LEU A 8 1.41 -17.46 -12.19
C LEU A 8 2.78 -17.55 -12.86
N ARG A 9 2.81 -17.37 -14.18
CA ARG A 9 4.04 -17.46 -14.96
C ARG A 9 4.63 -16.07 -15.16
N HIS A 10 5.95 -16.00 -15.26
CA HIS A 10 6.62 -14.77 -15.64
C HIS A 10 6.18 -14.37 -17.05
N ILE A 11 5.76 -13.10 -17.20
CA ILE A 11 5.33 -12.52 -18.48
C ILE A 11 6.43 -11.63 -19.02
N ARG A 12 6.92 -10.70 -18.19
CA ARG A 12 7.92 -9.70 -18.58
C ARG A 12 8.54 -9.03 -17.36
N THR A 13 9.67 -8.38 -17.59
CA THR A 13 10.31 -7.48 -16.63
C THR A 13 10.18 -6.04 -17.15
N GLU A 14 9.70 -5.14 -16.30
CA GLU A 14 9.52 -3.72 -16.58
C GLU A 14 10.53 -2.92 -15.76
N SER A 15 11.24 -1.97 -16.39
CA SER A 15 12.07 -0.99 -15.69
C SER A 15 11.44 0.39 -15.78
N LYS A 16 11.32 1.09 -14.64
CA LYS A 16 10.79 2.45 -14.58
C LYS A 16 11.76 3.34 -13.80
N GLU A 17 12.06 4.51 -14.35
CA GLU A 17 12.77 5.55 -13.61
C GLU A 17 11.75 6.45 -12.89
N GLN A 18 11.98 6.71 -11.61
CA GLN A 18 11.17 7.61 -10.80
C GLN A 18 12.04 8.30 -9.76
N ASP A 19 11.98 9.63 -9.73
CA ASP A 19 12.69 10.48 -8.75
C ASP A 19 14.21 10.19 -8.69
N GLY A 20 14.83 9.86 -9.83
CA GLY A 20 16.24 9.52 -9.95
C GLY A 20 16.60 8.07 -9.62
N TYR A 21 15.62 7.22 -9.31
CA TYR A 21 15.81 5.80 -9.02
C TYR A 21 15.23 4.92 -10.12
N THR A 22 16.01 3.94 -10.57
CA THR A 22 15.52 2.88 -11.45
C THR A 22 14.88 1.78 -10.60
N GLN A 23 13.61 1.49 -10.87
CA GLN A 23 12.86 0.39 -10.27
C GLN A 23 12.66 -0.72 -11.30
N THR A 24 13.04 -1.93 -10.93
CA THR A 24 12.77 -3.14 -11.71
C THR A 24 11.54 -3.84 -11.13
N VAL A 25 10.59 -4.15 -11.99
CA VAL A 25 9.32 -4.78 -11.63
C VAL A 25 9.11 -6.01 -12.49
N GLU A 26 9.00 -7.15 -11.85
CA GLU A 26 8.66 -8.40 -12.49
C GLU A 26 7.16 -8.57 -12.58
N VAL A 27 6.66 -8.90 -13.76
CA VAL A 27 5.24 -9.07 -14.04
C VAL A 27 4.94 -10.54 -14.23
N TYR A 28 4.13 -11.08 -13.33
CA TYR A 28 3.63 -12.45 -13.37
C TYR A 28 2.15 -12.46 -13.70
N GLY A 29 1.66 -13.47 -14.41
CA GLY A 29 0.23 -13.58 -14.65
C GLY A 29 -0.26 -14.99 -14.89
N CYS A 30 -1.57 -15.13 -14.78
CA CYS A 30 -2.28 -16.38 -15.02
C CYS A 30 -2.49 -16.54 -16.52
N ALA A 31 -2.20 -17.72 -17.07
CA ALA A 31 -2.40 -18.01 -18.49
C ALA A 31 -3.87 -17.83 -18.90
N ASP A 32 -4.79 -18.30 -18.06
CA ASP A 32 -6.22 -18.15 -18.28
C ASP A 32 -6.98 -18.04 -16.95
N CYS A 33 -7.86 -17.04 -16.83
CA CYS A 33 -8.81 -16.85 -15.73
C CYS A 33 -10.27 -17.08 -16.16
N SER A 34 -10.51 -17.68 -17.33
CA SER A 34 -11.84 -18.12 -17.76
C SER A 34 -12.40 -19.14 -16.75
N GLY A 35 -13.71 -19.07 -16.51
CA GLY A 35 -14.43 -19.96 -15.60
C GLY A 35 -14.05 -19.88 -14.11
N CYS A 36 -13.19 -18.94 -13.68
CA CYS A 36 -12.81 -18.83 -12.27
C CYS A 36 -13.91 -18.15 -11.45
N GLU A 37 -14.45 -18.83 -10.45
CA GLU A 37 -15.49 -18.30 -9.54
C GLU A 37 -14.99 -17.12 -8.71
N HIS A 38 -13.68 -17.07 -8.46
CA HIS A 38 -13.04 -16.02 -7.68
C HIS A 38 -12.73 -14.75 -8.47
N LYS A 39 -13.02 -14.71 -9.78
CA LYS A 39 -12.59 -13.63 -10.69
C LYS A 39 -13.06 -12.24 -10.24
N SER A 40 -14.30 -12.13 -9.77
CA SER A 40 -14.89 -10.87 -9.29
C SER A 40 -14.20 -10.30 -8.04
N LYS A 41 -13.72 -11.17 -7.13
CA LYS A 41 -12.99 -10.78 -5.92
C LYS A 41 -11.49 -10.63 -6.16
N CYS A 42 -10.93 -11.41 -7.09
CA CYS A 42 -9.51 -11.47 -7.36
C CYS A 42 -9.01 -10.30 -8.21
N LEU A 43 -9.82 -9.79 -9.13
CA LEU A 43 -9.44 -8.74 -10.06
C LEU A 43 -9.99 -7.39 -9.60
N TYR A 44 -9.08 -6.44 -9.31
CA TYR A 44 -9.47 -5.09 -8.92
C TYR A 44 -10.28 -4.40 -10.03
N LYS A 45 -11.46 -3.88 -9.66
CA LYS A 45 -12.43 -3.25 -10.59
C LYS A 45 -12.83 -4.16 -11.76
N TYR A 46 -13.03 -5.45 -11.49
CA TYR A 46 -13.56 -6.36 -12.50
C TYR A 46 -15.00 -6.01 -12.85
N ASN A 47 -15.30 -6.03 -14.14
CA ASN A 47 -16.65 -5.93 -14.67
C ASN A 47 -16.74 -6.94 -15.82
N ALA A 48 -17.70 -7.88 -15.70
CA ALA A 48 -17.86 -8.98 -16.65
C ALA A 48 -18.27 -8.52 -18.06
N GLU A 49 -19.01 -7.42 -18.17
CA GLU A 49 -19.45 -6.86 -19.46
C GLU A 49 -18.31 -6.13 -20.17
N LYS A 50 -17.46 -5.43 -19.41
CA LYS A 50 -16.39 -4.61 -19.98
C LYS A 50 -15.09 -5.36 -20.21
N ASN A 51 -14.79 -6.37 -19.39
CA ASN A 51 -13.48 -7.05 -19.41
C ASN A 51 -13.61 -8.55 -19.11
N PRO A 52 -14.39 -9.32 -19.89
CA PRO A 52 -14.59 -10.75 -19.64
C PRO A 52 -13.28 -11.55 -19.72
N ASP A 53 -12.35 -11.15 -20.59
CA ASP A 53 -11.09 -11.86 -20.87
C ASP A 53 -9.92 -11.42 -19.97
N ARG A 54 -10.19 -10.61 -18.94
CA ARG A 54 -9.12 -10.10 -18.08
C ARG A 54 -8.55 -11.21 -17.22
N ASN A 55 -7.22 -11.36 -17.28
CA ASN A 55 -6.47 -12.33 -16.47
C ASN A 55 -5.81 -11.66 -15.26
N LYS A 56 -5.53 -12.49 -14.25
CA LYS A 56 -4.78 -12.05 -13.06
C LYS A 56 -3.35 -11.71 -13.48
N VAL A 57 -2.94 -10.50 -13.14
CA VAL A 57 -1.57 -10.02 -13.28
C VAL A 57 -1.11 -9.51 -11.91
N MET A 58 0.11 -9.87 -11.53
CA MET A 58 0.76 -9.48 -10.30
C MET A 58 2.11 -8.87 -10.66
N LYS A 59 2.43 -7.75 -10.01
CA LYS A 59 3.69 -7.05 -10.19
C LYS A 59 4.48 -7.14 -8.90
N ILE A 60 5.71 -7.61 -8.97
CA ILE A 60 6.61 -7.76 -7.82
C ILE A 60 7.82 -6.87 -8.06
N ASN A 61 8.21 -6.09 -7.05
CA ASN A 61 9.50 -5.42 -7.02
C ASN A 61 10.30 -6.05 -5.87
N GLU A 62 11.24 -6.92 -6.21
CA GLU A 62 12.02 -7.70 -5.23
C GLU A 62 12.76 -6.78 -4.27
N ARG A 63 13.42 -5.74 -4.81
CA ARG A 63 14.15 -4.75 -4.00
C ARG A 63 13.24 -4.03 -3.01
N TRP A 64 12.00 -3.76 -3.40
CA TRP A 64 11.03 -3.13 -2.50
C TRP A 64 10.60 -4.05 -1.37
N GLU A 65 10.39 -5.34 -1.62
CA GLU A 65 10.05 -6.31 -0.57
C GLU A 65 11.20 -6.47 0.44
N GLU A 66 12.46 -6.53 -0.03
CA GLU A 66 13.64 -6.53 0.85
C GLU A 66 13.67 -5.30 1.77
N LEU A 67 13.55 -4.11 1.19
CA LEU A 67 13.59 -2.85 1.94
C LEU A 67 12.42 -2.74 2.92
N ARG A 68 11.25 -3.28 2.55
CA ARG A 68 10.08 -3.33 3.40
C ARG A 68 10.29 -4.26 4.59
N GLU A 69 10.88 -5.43 4.37
CA GLU A 69 11.19 -6.40 5.44
C GLU A 69 12.25 -5.85 6.40
N GLU A 70 13.29 -5.21 5.87
CA GLU A 70 14.31 -4.51 6.66
C GLU A 70 13.68 -3.40 7.51
N SER A 71 12.85 -2.55 6.90
CA SER A 71 12.13 -1.49 7.60
C SER A 71 11.21 -2.04 8.69
N HIS A 72 10.49 -3.12 8.40
CA HIS A 72 9.62 -3.79 9.36
C HIS A 72 10.42 -4.33 10.57
N THR A 73 11.56 -4.97 10.31
CA THR A 73 12.48 -5.46 11.34
C THR A 73 13.03 -4.31 12.18
N ASN A 74 13.46 -3.23 11.55
CA ASN A 74 13.97 -2.03 12.24
C ASN A 74 12.88 -1.41 13.14
N ILE A 75 11.65 -1.33 12.68
CA ILE A 75 10.52 -0.80 13.46
C ILE A 75 10.18 -1.71 14.65
N GLN A 76 10.31 -3.03 14.49
CA GLN A 76 10.04 -4.01 15.54
C GLN A 76 11.20 -4.24 16.51
N SER A 77 12.40 -3.77 16.19
CA SER A 77 13.55 -3.80 17.10
C SER A 77 13.28 -3.04 18.41
N GLU A 78 14.04 -3.35 19.46
CA GLU A 78 13.94 -2.64 20.75
C GLU A 78 14.13 -1.12 20.59
N GLU A 79 15.13 -0.71 19.79
CA GLU A 79 15.37 0.69 19.46
C GLU A 79 14.19 1.30 18.70
N GLY A 80 13.61 0.58 17.73
CA GLY A 80 12.45 1.00 16.98
C GLY A 80 11.20 1.15 17.84
N ILE A 81 10.97 0.24 18.78
CA ILE A 81 9.88 0.33 19.77
C ILE A 81 10.07 1.56 20.66
N LEU A 82 11.27 1.77 21.20
CA LEU A 82 11.57 2.91 22.06
C LEU A 82 11.34 4.24 21.32
N LYS A 83 11.85 4.37 20.08
CA LYS A 83 11.61 5.55 19.24
C LYS A 83 10.13 5.79 18.97
N ARG A 84 9.33 4.73 18.73
CA ARG A 84 7.88 4.85 18.54
C ARG A 84 7.17 5.34 19.80
N GLN A 85 7.54 4.82 20.97
CA GLN A 85 7.00 5.29 22.25
C GLN A 85 7.36 6.75 22.50
N THR A 86 8.64 7.13 22.34
CA THR A 86 9.09 8.52 22.53
C THR A 86 8.38 9.48 21.57
N ARG A 87 8.18 9.10 20.31
CA ARG A 87 7.46 9.94 19.34
C ARG A 87 6.02 10.20 19.76
N SER A 88 5.34 9.22 20.35
CA SER A 88 3.98 9.39 20.87
C SER A 88 3.93 10.41 22.03
N ILE A 89 4.95 10.44 22.88
CA ILE A 89 5.05 11.39 24.00
C ILE A 89 5.34 12.80 23.47
N GLN A 90 6.30 12.93 22.55
CA GLN A 90 6.70 14.23 22.00
C GLN A 90 5.57 14.95 21.25
N THR A 91 4.68 14.20 20.59
CA THR A 91 3.52 14.80 19.92
C THR A 91 2.55 15.48 20.89
N GLU A 92 2.46 15.02 22.15
CA GLU A 92 1.53 15.54 23.13
C GLU A 92 1.83 17.00 23.52
N GLY A 93 3.11 17.35 23.68
CA GLY A 93 3.53 18.72 23.98
C GLY A 93 3.09 19.71 22.90
N HIS A 94 3.31 19.37 21.63
CA HIS A 94 2.89 20.19 20.50
C HIS A 94 1.36 20.32 20.41
N PHE A 95 0.62 19.25 20.72
CA PHE A 95 -0.84 19.34 20.82
C PHE A 95 -1.30 20.21 22.00
N GLY A 96 -0.54 20.24 23.10
CA GLY A 96 -0.75 21.16 24.22
C GLY A 96 -0.58 22.61 23.79
N ASP A 97 0.49 22.94 23.06
CA ASP A 97 0.71 24.27 22.50
C ASP A 97 -0.43 24.70 21.58
N ILE A 98 -0.82 23.85 20.63
CA ILE A 98 -1.93 24.14 19.72
C ILE A 98 -3.24 24.40 20.50
N LYS A 99 -3.53 23.57 21.51
CA LYS A 99 -4.79 23.66 22.24
C LYS A 99 -4.84 24.83 23.22
N GLU A 100 -3.81 25.02 24.03
CA GLU A 100 -3.80 26.03 25.09
C GLU A 100 -3.14 27.33 24.66
N ASN A 101 -1.95 27.28 24.04
CA ASN A 101 -1.20 28.49 23.65
C ASN A 101 -1.78 29.14 22.39
N GLU A 102 -2.22 28.35 21.42
CA GLU A 102 -2.89 28.85 20.20
C GLU A 102 -4.43 28.87 20.33
N ASN A 103 -4.96 28.44 21.48
CA ASN A 103 -6.40 28.38 21.81
C ASN A 103 -7.25 27.66 20.74
N PHE A 104 -6.65 26.69 20.03
CA PHE A 104 -7.30 25.95 18.96
C PHE A 104 -8.17 24.82 19.53
N ARG A 105 -9.49 24.99 19.51
CA ARG A 105 -10.44 24.04 20.13
C ARG A 105 -11.12 23.08 19.16
N ARG A 106 -11.29 23.43 17.88
CA ARG A 106 -11.98 22.59 16.90
C ARG A 106 -11.52 22.89 15.47
N PHE A 107 -11.28 21.84 14.68
CA PHE A 107 -11.18 21.97 13.22
C PHE A 107 -12.57 22.29 12.67
N ASN A 108 -12.72 23.45 12.02
CA ASN A 108 -13.95 23.78 11.32
C ASN A 108 -14.13 22.79 10.16
N TYR A 109 -15.26 22.08 10.15
CA TYR A 109 -15.61 21.21 9.03
C TYR A 109 -15.80 22.06 7.78
N ARG A 110 -15.21 21.64 6.65
CA ARG A 110 -15.14 22.40 5.39
C ARG A 110 -16.50 22.70 4.72
N SER A 111 -17.64 22.35 5.34
CA SER A 111 -18.94 22.30 4.68
C SER A 111 -20.14 22.82 5.48
N GLU A 112 -19.97 23.38 6.68
CA GLU A 112 -21.07 24.08 7.35
C GLU A 112 -20.79 25.58 7.42
N GLU A 113 -21.80 26.37 7.03
CA GLU A 113 -21.77 27.83 7.09
C GLU A 113 -21.55 28.28 8.54
N LYS A 114 -20.68 29.27 8.73
CA LYS A 114 -20.33 29.79 10.05
C LYS A 114 -21.59 30.31 10.74
N VAL A 115 -21.92 29.76 11.90
CA VAL A 115 -22.78 30.41 12.91
C VAL A 115 -21.92 31.34 13.74
#